data_AF-A0A9X3S9J7-F1
#
_entry.id   AF-A0A9X3S9J7-F1
#
_cell.length_a   1.000
_cell.length_b   1.000
_cell.length_c   1.000
_cell.angle_alpha   90.00
_cell.angle_beta   90.00
_cell.angle_gamma   90.00
#
_symmetry.space_group_name_H-M   'P 1'
#
loop_
_entity.id
_entity.type
_entity.pdbx_description
1 polymer ?
#
loop_
_entity_poly.entity_id
_entity_poly.type
_entity_poly.pdbx_seq_one_letter_code
_entity_poly.pdbx_strand_id
1 'polypeptide(L)'
;MALWSRKPKEAGPEPLEPAPPFPEFPYHPDPLKTGSIVESGLPCALCGHRFGFVYTGPVFAADDFVEGPLCPWCIADGAAALRLGIEFTDVGEDVPDEVPGRVLDEITERTPGFNGWQQEHWLYHCGDGAAFVGTTEAAGETAYRFRCRHCGIGLAYTDSP
;
A
#
# COMPACT_ATOMS: atom_id res chain seq x y z
N MET A 1 -22.01 -48.38 -24.23
CA MET A 1 -20.74 -48.23 -23.48
C MET A 1 -20.56 -46.74 -23.19
N ALA A 2 -20.92 -46.29 -21.98
CA ALA A 2 -20.77 -44.89 -21.60
C ALA A 2 -19.41 -44.71 -20.92
N LEU A 3 -18.45 -44.09 -21.62
CA LEU A 3 -17.20 -43.60 -21.04
C LEU A 3 -17.44 -42.17 -20.58
N TRP A 4 -17.94 -41.99 -19.36
CA TRP A 4 -17.90 -40.69 -18.70
C TRP A 4 -16.52 -40.52 -18.07
N SER A 5 -15.63 -39.83 -18.78
CA SER A 5 -14.41 -39.28 -18.20
C SER A 5 -14.80 -38.28 -17.12
N ARG A 6 -14.55 -38.62 -15.86
CA ARG A 6 -14.57 -37.64 -14.77
C ARG A 6 -13.48 -36.62 -15.08
N LYS A 7 -13.86 -35.36 -15.36
CA LYS A 7 -12.89 -34.25 -15.29
C LYS A 7 -12.24 -34.29 -13.91
N PRO A 8 -10.91 -34.16 -13.80
CA PRO A 8 -10.27 -34.00 -12.50
C PRO A 8 -10.90 -32.78 -11.81
N LYS A 9 -11.25 -32.95 -10.53
CA LYS A 9 -11.71 -31.87 -9.68
C LYS A 9 -10.56 -30.87 -9.62
N GLU A 10 -10.78 -29.65 -10.10
CA GLU A 10 -9.79 -28.58 -9.97
C GLU A 10 -9.36 -28.53 -8.50
N ALA A 11 -8.07 -28.72 -8.26
CA ALA A 11 -7.53 -28.65 -6.92
C ALA A 11 -7.86 -27.26 -6.38
N GLY A 12 -8.45 -27.20 -5.18
CA GLY A 12 -8.70 -25.91 -4.53
C GLY A 12 -7.38 -25.13 -4.40
N PRO A 13 -7.45 -23.80 -4.21
CA PRO A 13 -6.25 -23.00 -4.00
C PRO A 13 -5.41 -23.62 -2.89
N GLU A 14 -4.09 -23.74 -3.08
CA GLU A 14 -3.23 -24.33 -2.04
C GLU A 14 -3.42 -23.56 -0.71
N PRO A 15 -3.21 -24.21 0.44
CA PRO A 15 -3.38 -23.57 1.73
C PRO A 15 -2.49 -22.34 1.92
N LEU A 16 -2.91 -21.43 2.81
CA LEU A 16 -2.07 -20.31 3.25
C LEU A 16 -0.87 -20.81 4.06
N GLU A 17 0.24 -20.10 3.92
CA GLU A 17 1.44 -20.29 4.73
C GLU A 17 1.31 -19.56 6.07
N PRO A 18 1.97 -20.04 7.16
CA PRO A 18 2.10 -19.27 8.38
C PRO A 18 2.82 -17.95 8.11
N ALA A 19 2.13 -16.83 8.33
CA ALA A 19 2.70 -15.51 8.12
C ALA A 19 3.74 -15.17 9.19
N PRO A 20 4.83 -14.45 8.83
CA PRO A 20 5.63 -13.75 9.83
C PRO A 20 4.80 -12.64 10.51
N PRO A 21 5.31 -12.00 11.58
CA PRO A 21 4.65 -10.83 12.15
C PRO A 21 4.30 -9.81 11.07
N PHE A 22 3.08 -9.27 11.14
CA PHE A 22 2.63 -8.26 10.18
C PHE A 22 3.54 -7.03 10.29
N PRO A 23 3.99 -6.45 9.16
CA PRO A 23 4.92 -5.34 9.19
C PRO A 23 4.26 -4.06 9.73
N GLU A 24 5.07 -3.24 10.39
CA GLU A 24 4.67 -1.90 10.82
C GLU A 24 5.04 -0.89 9.73
N PHE A 25 4.12 0.04 9.46
CA PHE A 25 4.32 1.11 8.49
C PHE A 25 4.16 2.47 9.19
N PRO A 26 5.26 3.18 9.51
CA PRO A 26 5.17 4.37 10.34
C PRO A 26 4.35 5.51 9.73
N TYR A 27 4.30 5.59 8.40
CA TYR A 27 3.52 6.59 7.67
C TYR A 27 2.14 6.08 7.23
N HIS A 28 1.81 4.80 7.40
CA HIS A 28 0.47 4.27 7.15
C HIS A 28 0.14 3.17 8.17
N PRO A 29 -0.10 3.54 9.44
CA PRO A 29 -0.12 2.58 10.57
C PRO A 29 -1.21 1.51 10.52
N ASP A 30 -2.35 1.78 9.87
CA ASP A 30 -3.50 0.87 9.83
C ASP A 30 -3.94 0.53 8.38
N PRO A 31 -3.07 -0.05 7.53
CA PRO A 31 -3.36 -0.22 6.11
C PRO A 31 -4.47 -1.25 5.81
N LEU A 32 -4.75 -2.13 6.78
CA LEU A 32 -5.92 -3.03 6.74
C LEU A 32 -7.23 -2.26 6.93
N LYS A 33 -7.22 -1.26 7.80
CA LYS A 33 -8.41 -0.46 8.12
C LYS A 33 -8.76 0.50 6.98
N THR A 34 -7.75 1.04 6.31
CA THR A 34 -7.91 1.92 5.15
C THR A 34 -8.23 1.15 3.87
N GLY A 35 -8.00 -0.17 3.86
CA GLY A 35 -8.25 -1.03 2.70
C GLY A 35 -7.13 -1.02 1.67
N SER A 36 -5.98 -0.40 1.97
CA SER A 36 -4.78 -0.48 1.11
C SER A 36 -4.15 -1.87 1.12
N ILE A 37 -4.34 -2.61 2.20
CA ILE A 37 -4.02 -4.04 2.28
C ILE A 37 -5.30 -4.79 2.64
N VAL A 38 -5.54 -5.92 1.98
CA VAL A 38 -6.72 -6.78 2.22
C VAL A 38 -6.30 -8.23 2.44
N GLU A 39 -7.15 -8.98 3.15
CA GLU A 39 -7.01 -10.43 3.23
C GLU A 39 -7.18 -11.06 1.84
N SER A 40 -6.25 -11.94 1.47
CA SER A 40 -6.29 -12.62 0.18
C SER A 40 -5.44 -13.88 0.19
N GLY A 41 -5.91 -14.92 -0.50
CA GLY A 41 -5.15 -16.14 -0.70
C GLY A 41 -4.25 -16.13 -1.94
N LEU A 42 -4.17 -15.02 -2.66
CA LEU A 42 -3.30 -14.90 -3.84
C LEU A 42 -1.82 -14.86 -3.41
N PRO A 43 -0.91 -15.49 -4.18
CA PRO A 43 0.52 -15.37 -3.94
C PRO A 43 1.02 -13.97 -4.28
N CYS A 44 2.04 -13.52 -3.55
CA CYS A 44 2.79 -12.32 -3.91
C CYS A 44 3.46 -12.49 -5.29
N ALA A 45 3.25 -11.54 -6.19
CA ALA A 45 3.88 -11.51 -7.51
C ALA A 45 5.42 -11.48 -7.44
N LEU A 46 5.99 -10.93 -6.36
CA LEU A 46 7.44 -10.86 -6.17
C LEU A 46 8.03 -12.11 -5.53
N CYS A 47 7.52 -12.51 -4.36
CA CYS A 47 8.14 -13.56 -3.55
C CYS A 47 7.43 -14.91 -3.63
N GLY A 48 6.24 -14.98 -4.23
CA GLY A 48 5.43 -16.19 -4.37
C GLY A 48 4.70 -16.63 -3.10
N HIS A 49 5.03 -16.08 -1.92
CA HIS A 49 4.43 -16.49 -0.66
C HIS A 49 2.95 -16.16 -0.54
N ARG A 50 2.24 -17.00 0.22
CA ARG A 50 0.79 -16.92 0.46
C ARG A 50 0.48 -16.71 1.94
N PHE A 51 0.93 -15.58 2.46
CA PHE A 51 0.78 -15.21 3.87
C PHE A 51 -0.60 -14.63 4.23
N GLY A 52 -1.56 -14.62 3.29
CA GLY A 52 -2.95 -14.25 3.56
C GLY A 52 -3.29 -12.77 3.37
N PHE A 53 -2.34 -11.94 2.91
CA PHE A 53 -2.56 -10.51 2.70
C PHE A 53 -1.91 -10.01 1.42
N VAL A 54 -2.60 -9.08 0.75
CA VAL A 54 -2.11 -8.42 -0.46
C VAL A 54 -2.40 -6.93 -0.44
N TYR A 55 -1.54 -6.17 -1.11
CA TYR A 55 -1.71 -4.75 -1.38
C TYR A 55 -2.63 -4.52 -2.58
N THR A 56 -3.50 -3.53 -2.46
CA THR A 56 -4.54 -3.16 -3.46
C THR A 56 -4.58 -1.67 -3.75
N GLY A 57 -3.58 -0.92 -3.28
CA GLY A 57 -3.44 0.51 -3.58
C GLY A 57 -2.69 0.78 -4.89
N PRO A 58 -2.37 2.06 -5.16
CA PRO A 58 -1.69 2.47 -6.38
C PRO A 58 -0.25 1.93 -6.45
N VAL A 59 0.21 1.71 -7.69
CA VAL A 59 1.59 1.35 -8.02
C VAL A 59 2.01 2.20 -9.19
N PHE A 60 3.10 2.94 -9.03
CA PHE A 60 3.72 3.77 -10.05
C PHE A 60 4.99 3.06 -10.52
N ALA A 61 5.14 2.86 -11.83
CA ALA A 61 6.25 2.14 -12.42
C ALA A 61 6.70 2.83 -13.71
N ALA A 62 8.00 2.77 -14.02
CA ALA A 62 8.48 3.27 -15.31
C ALA A 62 8.01 2.39 -16.50
N ASP A 63 7.82 1.08 -16.25
CA ASP A 63 7.24 0.11 -17.18
C ASP A 63 5.89 -0.37 -16.61
N ASP A 64 4.81 -0.17 -17.37
CA ASP A 64 3.41 -0.12 -16.92
C ASP A 64 2.78 -1.37 -16.26
N PHE A 65 3.53 -2.44 -15.94
CA PHE A 65 2.88 -3.66 -15.44
C PHE A 65 3.67 -4.41 -14.37
N VAL A 66 3.12 -4.43 -13.15
CA VAL A 66 3.34 -5.50 -12.16
C VAL A 66 2.25 -6.55 -12.36
N GLU A 67 2.63 -7.75 -12.79
CA GLU A 67 1.68 -8.86 -12.95
C GLU A 67 1.30 -9.45 -11.58
N GLY A 68 0.19 -8.98 -11.02
CA GLY A 68 -0.43 -9.54 -9.82
C GLY A 68 -0.12 -8.79 -8.51
N PRO A 69 -0.68 -9.26 -7.39
CA PRO A 69 -0.64 -8.52 -6.14
C PRO A 69 0.71 -8.63 -5.42
N LEU A 70 1.10 -7.60 -4.68
CA LEU A 70 2.28 -7.61 -3.81
C LEU A 70 1.87 -7.86 -2.36
N CYS A 71 2.72 -8.52 -1.58
CA CYS A 71 2.45 -8.73 -0.16
C CYS A 71 3.01 -7.57 0.70
N PRO A 72 2.43 -7.32 1.89
CA PRO A 72 2.88 -6.27 2.79
C PRO A 72 4.36 -6.37 3.17
N TRP A 73 4.91 -7.58 3.28
CA TRP A 73 6.29 -7.80 3.69
C TRP A 73 7.31 -7.32 2.65
N CYS A 74 7.03 -7.54 1.36
CA CYS A 74 7.89 -7.05 0.28
C CYS A 74 7.82 -5.53 0.10
N ILE A 75 6.73 -4.91 0.54
CA ILE A 75 6.62 -3.45 0.63
C ILE A 75 7.49 -2.98 1.80
N ALA A 76 7.27 -3.54 2.99
CA ALA A 76 7.94 -3.09 4.21
C ALA A 76 9.47 -3.20 4.17
N ASP A 77 10.01 -4.26 3.58
CA ASP A 77 11.47 -4.45 3.44
C ASP A 77 12.07 -3.73 2.23
N GLY A 78 11.25 -3.10 1.38
CA GLY A 78 11.66 -2.40 0.15
C GLY A 78 12.03 -3.31 -1.02
N ALA A 79 11.86 -4.64 -0.90
CA ALA A 79 12.19 -5.56 -1.98
C ALA A 79 11.34 -5.34 -3.23
N ALA A 80 10.06 -4.97 -3.06
CA ALA A 80 9.17 -4.67 -4.17
C ALA A 80 9.64 -3.46 -4.98
N ALA A 81 9.88 -2.33 -4.32
CA ALA A 81 10.39 -1.12 -4.96
C ALA A 81 11.73 -1.37 -5.65
N LEU A 82 12.69 -1.98 -4.93
CA LEU A 82 14.03 -2.23 -5.44
C LEU A 82 14.05 -3.16 -6.67
N ARG A 83 13.27 -4.24 -6.66
CA ARG A 83 13.34 -5.28 -7.69
C ARG A 83 12.45 -5.01 -8.89
N LEU A 84 11.37 -4.26 -8.68
CA LEU A 84 10.39 -3.96 -9.72
C LEU A 84 10.53 -2.53 -10.26
N GLY A 85 11.32 -1.67 -9.61
CA GLY A 85 11.45 -0.26 -10.00
C GLY A 85 10.14 0.49 -9.87
N ILE A 86 9.44 0.27 -8.74
CA ILE A 86 8.10 0.81 -8.49
C ILE A 86 8.05 1.64 -7.22
N GLU A 87 7.08 2.55 -7.17
CA GLU A 87 6.70 3.35 -6.02
C GLU A 87 5.22 3.13 -5.69
N PHE A 88 4.84 3.33 -4.43
CA PHE A 88 3.48 3.13 -3.95
C PHE A 88 2.71 4.44 -3.78
N THR A 89 3.39 5.57 -3.88
CA THR A 89 2.82 6.91 -3.84
C THR A 89 3.81 7.87 -4.49
N ASP A 90 3.31 8.89 -5.17
CA ASP A 90 4.11 10.02 -5.62
C ASP A 90 4.09 11.11 -4.53
N VAL A 91 5.26 11.46 -3.99
CA VAL A 91 5.40 12.51 -2.96
C VAL A 91 5.35 13.93 -3.54
N GLY A 92 5.39 14.07 -4.87
CA GLY A 92 5.31 15.35 -5.59
C GLY A 92 6.52 16.26 -5.37
N GLU A 93 6.41 17.49 -5.89
CA GLU A 93 7.46 18.52 -5.79
C GLU A 93 7.30 19.42 -4.54
N ASP A 94 6.13 19.41 -3.89
CA ASP A 94 5.79 20.27 -2.74
C ASP A 94 6.32 19.73 -1.40
N VAL A 95 7.52 19.15 -1.40
CA VAL A 95 8.18 18.62 -0.20
C VAL A 95 8.90 19.75 0.56
N PRO A 96 8.63 19.94 1.88
CA PRO A 96 9.37 20.92 2.66
C PRO A 96 10.86 20.61 2.76
N ASP A 97 11.72 21.63 2.67
CA ASP A 97 13.19 21.51 2.70
C ASP A 97 13.72 20.79 3.95
N GLU A 98 12.99 20.85 5.06
CA GLU A 98 13.41 20.19 6.31
C GLU A 98 13.19 18.68 6.31
N VAL A 99 12.42 18.14 5.36
CA VAL A 99 12.12 16.70 5.26
C VAL A 99 13.32 15.97 4.61
N PRO A 100 13.98 15.03 5.31
CA PRO A 100 15.13 14.33 4.76
C PRO A 100 14.74 13.36 3.64
N GLY A 101 15.59 13.19 2.61
CA GLY A 101 15.34 12.26 1.50
C GLY A 101 14.97 10.83 1.93
N ARG A 102 15.61 10.29 2.96
CA ARG A 102 15.26 8.94 3.51
C ARG A 102 13.80 8.80 3.96
N VAL A 103 13.14 9.90 4.34
CA VAL A 103 11.72 9.91 4.72
C VAL A 103 10.87 9.76 3.47
N LEU A 104 11.26 10.44 2.39
CA LEU A 104 10.61 10.32 1.08
C LEU A 104 10.77 8.90 0.57
N ASP A 105 12.00 8.34 0.58
CA ASP A 105 12.26 6.96 0.17
C ASP A 105 11.40 5.96 0.96
N GLU A 106 11.23 6.14 2.28
CA GLU A 106 10.39 5.25 3.09
C GLU A 106 8.90 5.38 2.77
N ILE A 107 8.43 6.59 2.44
CA ILE A 107 7.05 6.84 2.03
C ILE A 107 6.77 6.27 0.64
N THR A 108 7.63 6.56 -0.34
CA THR A 108 7.42 6.16 -1.74
C THR A 108 7.64 4.66 -1.94
N GLU A 109 8.68 4.08 -1.34
CA GLU A 109 9.12 2.72 -1.66
C GLU A 109 8.69 1.66 -0.64
N ARG A 110 8.34 2.08 0.58
CA ARG A 110 8.18 1.16 1.73
C ARG A 110 6.91 1.36 2.53
N THR A 111 6.04 2.25 2.10
CA THR A 111 4.74 2.52 2.72
C THR A 111 3.62 2.18 1.74
N PRO A 112 2.60 1.40 2.13
CA PRO A 112 1.42 1.21 1.30
C PRO A 112 0.80 2.57 0.96
N GLY A 113 0.58 2.83 -0.32
CA GLY A 113 -0.18 4.00 -0.76
C GLY A 113 -1.64 3.93 -0.32
N PHE A 114 -2.41 4.95 -0.69
CA PHE A 114 -3.86 4.98 -0.54
C PHE A 114 -4.47 5.41 -1.86
N ASN A 115 -5.73 5.06 -2.11
CA ASN A 115 -6.39 5.45 -3.36
C ASN A 115 -6.99 6.85 -3.20
N GLY A 116 -6.60 7.78 -4.06
CA GLY A 116 -7.21 9.08 -4.26
C GLY A 116 -8.18 9.12 -5.45
N TRP A 117 -9.08 10.12 -5.48
CA TRP A 117 -9.83 10.43 -6.71
C TRP A 117 -9.00 11.33 -7.65
N GLN A 118 -8.20 12.22 -7.09
CA GLN A 118 -7.10 12.93 -7.75
C GLN A 118 -5.74 12.29 -7.37
N GLN A 119 -4.64 12.86 -7.86
CA GLN A 119 -3.28 12.51 -7.42
C GLN A 119 -3.20 12.59 -5.88
N GLU A 120 -2.67 11.55 -5.25
CA GLU A 120 -2.49 11.56 -3.80
C GLU A 120 -1.41 12.56 -3.38
N HIS A 121 -1.65 13.28 -2.29
CA HIS A 121 -0.69 14.21 -1.70
C HIS A 121 -0.28 13.73 -0.33
N TRP A 122 1.00 13.40 -0.16
CA TRP A 122 1.51 13.09 1.18
C TRP A 122 1.72 14.38 1.98
N LEU A 123 1.24 14.40 3.22
CA LEU A 123 1.38 15.57 4.08
C LEU A 123 2.61 15.48 5.00
N TYR A 124 3.20 16.63 5.32
CA TYR A 124 4.41 16.75 6.13
C TYR A 124 4.20 17.69 7.31
N HIS A 125 4.89 17.43 8.42
CA HIS A 125 4.86 18.29 9.60
C HIS A 125 6.03 17.96 10.54
N CYS A 126 6.57 18.96 11.25
CA CYS A 126 7.74 18.80 12.13
C CYS A 126 9.01 18.28 11.40
N GLY A 127 9.20 18.61 10.13
CA GLY A 127 10.36 18.15 9.34
C GLY A 127 10.34 16.65 9.04
N ASP A 128 9.16 16.05 8.99
CA ASP A 128 8.94 14.62 8.74
C ASP A 128 7.63 14.38 8.01
N GLY A 129 7.45 13.18 7.46
CA GLY A 129 6.19 12.73 6.89
C GLY A 129 5.12 12.54 7.97
N ALA A 130 3.91 12.96 7.67
CA ALA A 130 2.75 12.63 8.50
C ALA A 130 2.26 11.21 8.18
N ALA A 131 1.63 10.57 9.16
CA ALA A 131 1.05 9.24 8.99
C ALA A 131 -0.38 9.36 8.44
N PHE A 132 -0.67 8.72 7.31
CA PHE A 132 -2.02 8.59 6.77
C PHE A 132 -2.87 7.70 7.69
N VAL A 133 -4.02 8.21 8.11
CA VAL A 133 -4.93 7.54 9.07
C VAL A 133 -6.30 7.21 8.47
N GLY A 134 -6.45 7.36 7.15
CA GLY A 134 -7.66 7.03 6.40
C GLY A 134 -8.42 8.24 5.88
N THR A 135 -9.59 7.97 5.32
CA THR A 135 -10.47 8.99 4.74
C THR A 135 -11.72 9.23 5.59
N THR A 136 -12.35 10.38 5.39
CA THR A 136 -13.70 10.66 5.89
C THR A 136 -14.50 11.36 4.81
N GLU A 137 -15.76 10.96 4.66
CA GLU A 137 -16.71 11.57 3.73
C GLU A 137 -17.53 12.64 4.46
N ALA A 138 -17.57 13.87 3.93
CA ALA A 138 -18.44 14.93 4.42
C ALA A 138 -18.94 15.78 3.26
N ALA A 139 -20.26 15.98 3.19
CA ALA A 139 -20.91 16.83 2.18
C ALA A 139 -20.59 16.50 0.70
N GLY A 140 -20.23 15.25 0.41
CA GLY A 140 -19.86 14.81 -0.94
C GLY A 140 -18.38 14.97 -1.27
N GLU A 141 -17.56 15.31 -0.28
CA GLU A 141 -16.10 15.42 -0.39
C GLU A 141 -15.41 14.37 0.48
N THR A 142 -14.37 13.76 -0.09
CA THR A 142 -13.44 12.88 0.62
C THR A 142 -12.31 13.73 1.21
N ALA A 143 -12.16 13.69 2.53
CA ALA A 143 -11.00 14.25 3.22
C ALA A 143 -9.99 13.15 3.55
N TYR A 144 -8.75 13.30 3.08
CA TYR A 144 -7.63 12.41 3.38
C TYR A 144 -6.98 12.92 4.66
N ARG A 145 -6.92 12.07 5.68
CA ARG A 145 -6.50 12.47 7.02
C ARG A 145 -5.13 11.93 7.34
N PHE A 146 -4.32 12.79 7.92
CA PHE A 146 -2.99 12.48 8.39
C PHE A 146 -2.81 12.90 9.84
N ARG A 147 -1.79 12.36 10.48
CA ARG A 147 -1.36 12.72 11.83
C ARG A 147 0.15 12.91 11.87
N CYS A 148 0.62 14.04 12.38
CA CYS A 148 2.05 14.22 12.60
C CYS A 148 2.56 13.17 13.59
N ARG A 149 3.64 12.48 13.22
CA ARG A 149 4.27 11.42 14.04
C ARG A 149 4.97 11.94 15.29
N HIS A 150 5.28 13.24 15.34
CA HIS A 150 6.00 13.87 16.46
C HIS A 150 5.09 14.55 17.47
N CYS A 151 4.20 15.43 17.01
CA CYS A 151 3.34 16.22 17.90
C CYS A 151 1.88 15.75 17.94
N GLY A 152 1.49 14.81 17.07
CA GLY A 152 0.13 14.26 17.02
C GLY A 152 -0.93 15.18 16.39
N ILE A 153 -0.55 16.34 15.86
CA ILE A 153 -1.51 17.24 15.19
C ILE A 153 -2.17 16.54 14.01
N GLY A 154 -3.48 16.75 13.86
CA GLY A 154 -4.23 16.27 12.71
C GLY A 154 -4.02 17.19 11.52
N LEU A 155 -3.81 16.60 10.35
CA LEU A 155 -3.70 17.28 9.06
C LEU A 155 -4.72 16.64 8.12
N ALA A 156 -5.22 17.38 7.15
CA ALA A 156 -6.07 16.83 6.12
C ALA A 156 -6.08 17.72 4.87
N TYR A 157 -6.37 17.12 3.73
CA TYR A 157 -6.75 17.82 2.51
C TYR A 157 -7.99 17.15 1.90
N THR A 158 -8.68 17.85 1.01
CA THR A 158 -9.78 17.33 0.20
C THR A 158 -9.41 17.45 -1.27
N ASP A 159 -9.99 16.61 -2.13
CA ASP A 159 -9.78 16.66 -3.59
C ASP A 159 -10.53 17.83 -4.27
N SER A 160 -11.02 18.81 -3.50
CA SER A 160 -11.71 20.01 -4.01
C SER A 160 -10.71 21.13 -4.34
N PRO A 161 -10.91 21.88 -5.45
CA PRO A 161 -10.04 22.99 -5.85
C PRO A 161 -10.09 24.22 -4.93
#